data_AF-A0A847C6B1-F1
#
_entry.id   AF-A0A847C6B1-F1
#
_cell.length_a   1.000
_cell.length_b   1.000
_cell.length_c   1.000
_cell.angle_alpha   90.00
_cell.angle_beta   90.00
_cell.angle_gamma   90.00
#
_symmetry.space_group_name_H-M   'P 1'
#
loop_
_entity.id
_entity.type
_entity.pdbx_description
1 polymer ?
#
loop_
_entity_poly.entity_id
_entity_poly.type
_entity_poly.pdbx_seq_one_letter_code
_entity_poly.pdbx_strand_id
1 'polypeptide(L)' 'MPDLSYTEIKQKSSLSPEEAVESICFEYWRFADIGNSIKENIRAYVAENLEDGKFVREWSQKLGIMVWDAWRVEE' A
#
# COMPACT_ATOMS: atom_id res chain seq x y z
N MET A 1 14.92 -4.05 -27.87
CA MET A 1 13.49 -3.62 -27.78
C MET A 1 13.12 -3.82 -26.32
N PRO A 2 12.49 -2.86 -25.63
CA PRO A 2 12.21 -3.05 -24.20
C PRO A 2 11.36 -4.30 -24.00
N ASP A 3 11.79 -5.16 -23.09
CA ASP A 3 11.02 -6.32 -22.69
C ASP A 3 10.06 -5.91 -21.57
N LEU A 4 8.81 -6.38 -21.66
CA LEU A 4 7.75 -6.05 -20.72
C LEU A 4 7.19 -7.35 -20.15
N SER A 5 7.43 -7.56 -18.86
CA SER A 5 6.86 -8.67 -18.11
C SER A 5 5.89 -8.15 -17.04
N TYR A 6 4.96 -8.99 -16.61
CA TYR A 6 4.01 -8.66 -15.56
C TYR A 6 4.12 -9.68 -14.44
N THR A 7 4.11 -9.21 -13.20
CA THR A 7 4.07 -10.06 -12.01
C THR A 7 2.94 -9.62 -11.08
N GLU A 8 2.46 -10.54 -10.24
CA GLU A 8 1.50 -10.22 -9.19
C GLU A 8 2.23 -10.08 -7.87
N ILE A 9 2.05 -8.95 -7.20
CA ILE A 9 2.52 -8.73 -5.84
C ILE A 9 1.31 -8.82 -4.93
N LYS A 10 1.38 -9.74 -3.98
CA LYS A 10 0.42 -9.85 -2.88
C LYS A 10 1.17 -9.55 -1.59
N GLN A 11 0.63 -8.66 -0.79
CA GLN A 11 1.17 -8.37 0.52
C GLN A 11 0.04 -8.37 1.54
N LYS A 12 0.33 -9.00 2.67
CA LYS A 12 -0.51 -9.03 3.85
C LYS A 12 0.27 -8.39 4.99
N SER A 13 -0.34 -7.39 5.61
CA SER A 13 0.23 -6.68 6.76
C SER A 13 -0.72 -6.78 7.94
N SER A 14 -0.17 -6.94 9.14
CA SER A 14 -0.91 -6.94 10.40
C SER A 14 -0.35 -5.82 11.25
N LEU A 15 -1.19 -4.82 11.52
CA LEU A 15 -0.82 -3.57 12.19
C LEU A 15 -1.60 -3.45 13.51
N SER A 16 -1.03 -2.74 14.48
CA SER A 16 -1.84 -2.23 15.59
C SER A 16 -2.86 -1.21 15.07
N PRO A 17 -3.96 -0.96 15.81
CA PRO A 17 -4.95 0.03 15.42
C PRO A 17 -4.34 1.41 15.15
N GLU A 18 -3.42 1.87 16.01
CA GLU A 18 -2.75 3.15 15.87
C GLU A 18 -1.88 3.21 14.60
N GLU A 19 -1.06 2.17 14.36
CA GLU A 19 -0.23 2.08 13.16
C GLU A 19 -1.08 2.03 11.88
N ALA A 20 -2.23 1.35 11.92
CA ALA A 20 -3.14 1.29 10.78
C ALA A 20 -3.74 2.66 10.45
N VAL A 21 -4.17 3.41 11.47
CA VAL A 21 -4.69 4.78 11.29
C VAL A 21 -3.61 5.68 10.69
N GLU A 22 -2.39 5.64 11.22
CA GLU A 22 -1.28 6.43 10.69
C GLU A 22 -0.92 6.03 9.26
N SER A 23 -0.85 4.72 8.96
CA SER A 23 -0.58 4.22 7.61
C SER A 23 -1.64 4.67 6.61
N ILE A 24 -2.93 4.57 6.96
CA ILE A 24 -4.03 5.00 6.07
C ILE A 24 -3.97 6.52 5.88
N CYS A 25 -3.72 7.30 6.94
CA CYS A 25 -3.54 8.74 6.81
C CYS A 25 -2.34 9.08 5.90
N PHE A 26 -1.23 8.38 6.06
CA PHE A 26 -0.02 8.57 5.25
C PHE A 26 -0.20 8.15 3.77
N GLU A 27 -1.15 7.29 3.45
CA GLU A 27 -1.44 6.98 2.05
C GLU A 27 -2.38 8.01 1.41
N TYR A 28 -3.36 8.48 2.18
CA TYR A 28 -4.40 9.37 1.69
C TYR A 28 -4.00 10.85 1.64
N TRP A 29 -2.96 11.30 2.36
CA TRP A 29 -2.57 12.73 2.34
C TRP A 29 -2.21 13.23 0.94
N ARG A 30 -1.75 12.34 0.05
CA ARG A 30 -1.43 12.69 -1.35
C ARG A 30 -2.67 13.09 -2.15
N PHE A 31 -3.86 12.68 -1.72
CA PHE A 31 -5.10 12.81 -2.48
C PHE A 31 -6.10 13.74 -1.80
N ALA A 32 -6.00 13.93 -0.48
CA ALA A 32 -6.91 14.78 0.28
C ALA A 32 -6.25 15.31 1.55
N ASP A 33 -6.71 16.49 1.98
CA ASP A 33 -6.31 17.07 3.26
C ASP A 33 -7.00 16.33 4.41
N ILE A 34 -6.23 15.72 5.31
CA ILE A 34 -6.78 14.84 6.36
C ILE A 34 -7.08 15.67 7.60
N GLY A 35 -8.27 16.26 7.60
CA GLY A 35 -8.84 16.91 8.78
C GLY A 35 -9.21 15.90 9.88
N ASN A 36 -9.47 16.40 11.09
CA ASN A 36 -9.83 15.58 12.24
C ASN A 36 -11.05 14.68 11.99
N SER A 37 -12.06 15.16 11.27
CA SER A 37 -13.26 14.36 10.93
C SER A 37 -12.93 13.12 10.11
N ILE A 38 -12.02 13.24 9.13
CA ILE A 38 -11.57 12.11 8.31
C ILE A 38 -10.76 11.14 9.17
N LYS A 39 -9.90 11.66 10.05
CA LYS A 39 -9.12 10.84 10.97
C LYS A 39 -10.01 10.03 11.94
N GLU A 40 -11.10 10.61 12.45
CA GLU A 40 -12.06 9.87 13.27
C GLU A 40 -12.79 8.79 12.47
N ASN A 41 -13.17 9.07 11.22
CA ASN A 41 -13.77 8.05 10.36
C ASN A 41 -12.80 6.89 10.09
N ILE A 42 -11.52 7.19 9.87
CA ILE A 42 -10.47 6.18 9.70
C ILE A 42 -10.31 5.36 10.98
N ARG A 43 -10.32 5.98 12.16
CA ARG A 43 -10.28 5.25 13.45
C ARG A 43 -11.46 4.33 13.62
N ALA A 44 -12.67 4.81 13.34
CA ALA A 44 -13.89 4.00 13.43
C ALA A 44 -13.79 2.79 12.50
N TYR A 45 -13.40 3.02 11.25
CA TYR A 45 -13.18 1.96 10.28
C TYR A 45 -12.14 0.93 10.75
N VAL A 46 -10.99 1.37 11.28
CA VAL A 46 -9.95 0.48 11.79
C VAL A 46 -10.47 -0.35 12.97
N ALA A 47 -11.20 0.27 13.91
CA ALA A 47 -11.74 -0.40 15.08
C ALA A 47 -12.80 -1.47 14.73
N GLU A 48 -13.63 -1.21 13.70
CA GLU A 48 -14.64 -2.16 13.22
C GLU A 48 -14.04 -3.38 12.49
N ASN A 49 -12.79 -3.28 12.02
CA ASN A 49 -12.14 -4.27 11.18
C ASN A 49 -10.88 -4.86 11.84
N LEU A 50 -10.91 -5.00 13.17
CA LEU A 50 -9.84 -5.69 13.92
C LEU A 50 -10.10 -7.19 13.95
N GLU A 51 -9.06 -7.96 13.62
CA GLU A 51 -8.99 -9.41 13.78
C GLU A 51 -7.95 -9.71 14.88
N ASP A 52 -8.37 -10.36 15.97
CA ASP A 52 -7.53 -10.63 17.14
C ASP A 52 -6.79 -9.39 17.70
N GLY A 53 -7.47 -8.24 17.66
CA GLY A 53 -6.93 -6.95 18.12
C GLY A 53 -5.94 -6.28 17.15
N LYS A 54 -5.79 -6.82 15.93
CA LYS A 54 -4.93 -6.27 14.89
C LYS A 54 -5.72 -5.92 13.65
N PHE A 55 -5.32 -4.85 12.98
CA PHE A 55 -5.85 -4.51 11.68
C PHE A 55 -5.10 -5.30 10.61
N VAL A 56 -5.81 -6.17 9.90
CA VAL A 56 -5.25 -7.00 8.84
C VAL A 56 -5.59 -6.38 7.49
N ARG A 57 -4.56 -6.03 6.72
CA ARG A 57 -4.70 -5.50 5.37
C ARG A 57 -4.09 -6.44 4.37
N GLU A 58 -4.87 -6.81 3.37
CA GLU A 58 -4.41 -7.54 2.19
C GLU A 58 -4.50 -6.64 0.97
N TRP A 59 -3.43 -6.57 0.18
CA TRP A 59 -3.46 -5.88 -1.10
C TRP A 59 -2.76 -6.72 -2.18
N SER A 60 -3.34 -6.72 -3.38
CA SER A 60 -2.77 -7.33 -4.59
C SER A 60 -2.67 -6.29 -5.69
N GLN A 61 -1.54 -6.22 -6.38
CA GLN A 61 -1.39 -5.45 -7.61
C GLN A 61 -0.62 -6.23 -8.68
N LYS A 62 -0.96 -5.95 -9.94
CA LYS A 62 -0.13 -6.34 -11.08
C LYS A 62 0.93 -5.26 -11.32
N LEU A 63 2.20 -5.66 -11.25
CA LEU A 63 3.33 -4.80 -11.52
C LEU A 63 3.89 -5.13 -12.91
N GLY A 64 3.96 -4.11 -13.78
CA GLY A 64 4.65 -4.21 -15.06
C GLY A 64 6.13 -3.87 -14.90
N ILE A 65 7.01 -4.80 -15.24
CA ILE A 65 8.46 -4.62 -15.23
C ILE A 65 8.90 -4.41 -16.67
N MET A 66 9.39 -3.22 -16.98
CA MET A 66 9.98 -2.91 -18.28
C MET A 66 11.50 -2.86 -18.19
N VAL A 67 12.17 -3.73 -18.93
CA VAL A 67 13.63 -3.81 -18.98
C VAL A 67 14.08 -3.24 -20.32
N TRP A 68 14.82 -2.12 -20.27
CA TRP A 68 15.62 -1.68 -21.41
C TRP A 68 16.98 -2.36 -21.33
N ASP A 69 17.43 -2.98 -22.42
CA ASP A 69 18.74 -3.64 -22.53
C ASP A 69 19.88 -2.75 -22.01
N ALA A 70 20.31 -2.97 -20.77
CA ALA A 70 21.44 -2.28 -20.16
C ALA A 70 22.81 -2.90 -20.52
N TRP A 71 22.85 -3.84 -21.49
CA TRP A 71 24.01 -4.67 -21.81
C TRP A 71 24.68 -4.31 -23.15
N ARG A 72 24.71 -3.03 -23.51
CA ARG A 72 25.75 -2.49 -24.41
C ARG A 72 26.70 -1.61 -23.60
N VAL A 73 27.36 -2.20 -22.61
CA VAL A 73 28.66 -1.69 -22.19
C VAL A 73 29.65 -2.52 -23.00
N GLU A 74 30.18 -1.95 -24.08
CA GLU A 74 31.24 -2.58 -24.87
C GLU A 74 32.44 -2.86 -23.95
N GLU A 75 32.99 -4.08 -24.03
CA GLU A 75 34.34 -4.38 -23.52
C GLU A 75 35.41 -3.73 -24.42
#